data_AF-A0A1S3YNC0-F1
#
_entry.id   AF-A0A1S3YNC0-F1
#
_cell.length_a   1.000
_cell.length_b   1.000
_cell.length_c   1.000
_cell.angle_alpha   90.00
_cell.angle_beta   90.00
_cell.angle_gamma   90.00
#
_symmetry.space_group_name_H-M   'P 1'
#
loop_
_entity.id
_entity.type
_entity.pdbx_description
1 polymer ?
#
loop_
_entity_poly.entity_id
_entity_poly.type
_entity_poly.pdbx_seq_one_letter_code
_entity_poly.pdbx_strand_id
1 'polypeptide(L)'
;MAIVQCSSFLSSRNSVPSTSSICNCRRGFIRASINIPRIKTSKISLPNLQIGGRSAHEQELISYSTIVNNLLDEKQLSPATTRSDDMNNSPDPLVIAKLYAIKEAVADRVEMHRNIGEQRSQWNNMLLTSINGITLAAAAMTGIAASSGASGDAILGLKMSSTLLYLAATGMLVIINKIQPSQLAEEQRNATRLFQDLYNQIETTLSIGHPSVIDVKETMDKVLALDKAYPLPLLGTMLDKFPSSVEPAVWWPQQRRGQPKRVSDSDKYNGWNGKLEEEMKEIMGVLGRKDQEEYISMGKKALKLNKFLAISGPFLTGLAAIGSAFVDSSPSHGSWAAMVGIVGGALASVVNMVEHGGQVGMVFEMYRSNAGFFEYMQQSIESNLTETDMERRENGEVFEMKVALKLGRSLSDLRNLAAASSLKAEDLDEFGSKLF
;
A
#
# COMPACT_ATOMS: atom_id res chain seq x y z
N MET A 1 12.79 -34.41 66.84
CA MET A 1 13.86 -33.84 66.00
C MET A 1 13.46 -32.43 65.64
N ALA A 2 14.31 -31.47 66.02
CA ALA A 2 14.19 -30.03 65.81
C ALA A 2 14.18 -29.66 64.31
N ILE A 3 13.67 -28.50 63.88
CA ILE A 3 14.36 -27.19 63.74
C ILE A 3 13.21 -26.18 63.41
N VAL A 4 12.84 -25.09 64.11
CA VAL A 4 13.54 -23.85 64.59
C VAL A 4 14.04 -23.01 63.39
N GLN A 5 13.74 -21.74 63.09
CA GLN A 5 13.26 -20.57 63.81
C GLN A 5 12.88 -19.46 62.80
N CYS A 6 12.09 -18.50 63.28
CA CYS A 6 11.74 -17.21 62.65
C CYS A 6 12.90 -16.21 62.55
N SER A 7 12.69 -15.15 61.76
CA SER A 7 12.71 -13.79 62.30
C SER A 7 11.81 -12.84 61.51
N SER A 8 11.09 -12.04 62.29
CA SER A 8 10.09 -11.01 62.01
C SER A 8 10.67 -9.62 62.27
N PHE A 9 9.98 -8.55 61.83
CA PHE A 9 9.68 -7.28 62.54
C PHE A 9 9.29 -6.18 61.52
N LEU A 10 8.39 -5.20 61.71
CA LEU A 10 7.46 -4.70 62.75
C LEU A 10 6.45 -3.78 61.99
N SER A 11 5.12 -3.97 62.10
CA SER A 11 4.12 -3.18 62.90
C SER A 11 3.97 -1.69 62.54
N SER A 12 2.79 -1.06 62.46
CA SER A 12 1.64 -1.00 63.40
C SER A 12 0.42 -0.36 62.70
N ARG A 13 -0.79 -0.97 62.64
CA ARG A 13 -1.97 -0.88 63.54
C ARG A 13 -2.50 0.54 63.87
N ASN A 14 -3.77 0.79 63.50
CA ASN A 14 -4.89 0.94 64.46
C ASN A 14 -6.25 0.88 63.75
N SER A 15 -7.28 0.55 64.52
CA SER A 15 -8.49 -0.14 64.08
C SER A 15 -9.77 0.41 64.76
N VAL A 16 -10.90 0.25 64.06
CA VAL A 16 -12.32 0.14 64.49
C VAL A 16 -13.14 1.43 64.83
N PRO A 17 -14.50 1.42 64.94
CA PRO A 17 -15.46 1.84 63.87
C PRO A 17 -16.64 2.76 64.34
N SER A 18 -17.60 2.99 63.43
CA SER A 18 -19.06 3.17 63.66
C SER A 18 -19.75 4.55 63.43
N THR A 19 -20.84 4.46 62.66
CA THR A 19 -22.13 5.18 62.69
C THR A 19 -22.27 6.66 62.31
N SER A 20 -22.96 6.85 61.18
CA SER A 20 -24.08 7.80 60.89
C SER A 20 -24.14 9.17 61.59
N SER A 21 -24.07 10.24 60.79
CA SER A 21 -25.01 11.35 60.93
C SER A 21 -25.24 12.07 59.60
N ILE A 22 -26.49 12.54 59.44
CA ILE A 22 -27.10 13.13 58.26
C ILE A 22 -26.74 14.62 58.19
N CYS A 23 -26.27 15.09 57.03
CA CYS A 23 -26.20 16.52 56.70
C CYS A 23 -26.70 16.74 55.27
N ASN A 24 -27.89 17.33 55.15
CA ASN A 24 -28.58 17.67 53.92
C ASN A 24 -27.83 18.72 53.10
N CYS A 25 -27.48 18.40 51.84
CA CYS A 25 -27.17 19.38 50.80
C CYS A 25 -28.06 19.14 49.58
N ARG A 26 -29.02 20.06 49.37
CA ARG A 26 -29.94 20.11 48.23
C ARG A 26 -29.14 20.13 46.91
N ARG A 27 -29.31 19.12 46.05
CA ARG A 27 -28.93 19.16 44.64
C ARG A 27 -30.15 19.49 43.79
N GLY A 28 -30.09 20.62 43.09
CA GLY A 28 -31.08 21.02 42.09
C GLY A 28 -31.08 20.04 40.92
N PHE A 29 -32.26 19.55 40.57
CA PHE A 29 -32.47 18.76 39.36
C PHE A 29 -32.51 19.69 38.15
N ILE A 30 -31.49 19.63 37.29
CA ILE A 30 -31.56 20.20 35.93
C ILE A 30 -32.28 19.18 35.05
N ARG A 31 -33.50 19.52 34.65
CA ARG A 31 -34.34 18.74 33.74
C ARG A 31 -34.05 19.20 32.31
N ALA A 32 -33.25 18.43 31.55
CA ALA A 32 -33.10 18.64 30.12
C ALA A 32 -34.22 17.92 29.36
N SER A 33 -35.11 18.68 28.72
CA SER A 33 -36.15 18.16 27.83
C SER A 33 -35.58 17.95 26.43
N ILE A 34 -35.52 16.71 25.95
CA ILE A 34 -35.19 16.39 24.55
C ILE A 34 -36.50 16.34 23.77
N ASN A 35 -36.76 17.37 22.95
CA ASN A 35 -37.82 17.32 21.94
C ASN A 35 -37.29 16.62 20.70
N ILE A 36 -37.79 15.43 20.40
CA ILE A 36 -37.46 14.67 19.18
C ILE A 36 -38.44 15.07 18.08
N PRO A 37 -38.01 15.62 16.93
CA PRO A 37 -38.89 15.86 15.80
C PRO A 37 -39.31 14.51 15.18
N ARG A 38 -40.62 14.31 15.03
CA ARG A 38 -41.22 13.11 14.46
C ARG A 38 -41.07 13.13 12.93
N ILE A 39 -40.01 12.50 12.41
CA ILE A 39 -39.80 12.35 10.96
C ILE A 39 -40.73 11.24 10.44
N LYS A 40 -41.60 11.58 9.48
CA LYS A 40 -42.45 10.62 8.75
C LYS A 40 -41.57 9.82 7.80
N THR A 41 -41.64 8.49 7.88
CA THR A 41 -40.91 7.56 7.03
C THR A 41 -41.52 7.51 5.63
N SER A 42 -40.93 8.22 4.68
CA SER A 42 -41.13 7.91 3.26
C SER A 42 -40.38 6.61 2.93
N LYS A 43 -41.12 5.62 2.42
CA LYS A 43 -40.60 4.31 2.00
C LYS A 43 -39.43 4.50 1.05
N ILE A 44 -38.23 4.11 1.48
CA ILE A 44 -37.05 4.02 0.61
C ILE A 44 -37.22 2.76 -0.23
N SER A 45 -37.53 2.95 -1.51
CA SER A 45 -37.43 1.89 -2.51
C SER A 45 -35.96 1.60 -2.78
N LEU A 46 -35.52 0.37 -2.49
CA LEU A 46 -34.22 -0.16 -2.90
C LEU A 46 -34.14 -0.18 -4.44
N PRO A 47 -33.05 0.30 -5.06
CA PRO A 47 -32.86 0.12 -6.48
C PRO A 47 -32.62 -1.36 -6.79
N ASN A 48 -33.38 -1.84 -7.75
CA ASN A 48 -33.35 -3.19 -8.28
C ASN A 48 -31.98 -3.45 -8.95
N LEU A 49 -31.32 -4.55 -8.57
CA LEU A 49 -30.06 -5.02 -9.17
C LEU A 49 -30.34 -5.44 -10.62
N GLN A 50 -30.08 -4.54 -11.57
CA GLN A 50 -29.90 -4.92 -12.98
C GLN A 50 -28.45 -5.34 -13.19
N ILE A 51 -28.27 -6.65 -13.33
CA ILE A 51 -27.09 -7.28 -13.90
C ILE A 51 -27.05 -6.91 -15.39
N GLY A 52 -26.07 -6.11 -15.78
CA GLY A 52 -25.76 -5.82 -17.18
C GLY A 52 -25.68 -4.33 -17.50
N GLY A 53 -24.48 -3.87 -17.87
CA GLY A 53 -24.27 -2.55 -18.46
C GLY A 53 -23.33 -1.67 -17.63
N ARG A 54 -22.12 -1.47 -18.16
CA ARG A 54 -21.16 -0.37 -17.96
C ARG A 54 -21.32 0.48 -16.67
N SER A 55 -20.34 0.34 -15.78
CA SER A 55 -20.24 1.02 -14.48
C SER A 55 -20.44 2.53 -14.58
N ALA A 56 -21.30 3.07 -13.70
CA ALA A 56 -21.55 4.51 -13.53
C ALA A 56 -20.26 5.32 -13.26
N HIS A 57 -19.21 4.68 -12.76
CA HIS A 57 -17.92 5.33 -12.48
C HIS A 57 -17.01 5.43 -13.71
N GLU A 58 -17.17 4.54 -14.69
CA GLU A 58 -16.52 4.70 -16.00
C GLU A 58 -17.09 5.97 -16.67
N GLN A 59 -18.39 6.24 -16.48
CA GLN A 59 -19.03 7.47 -16.90
C GLN A 59 -18.54 8.71 -16.15
N GLU A 60 -18.15 8.59 -14.89
CA GLU A 60 -17.67 9.70 -14.07
C GLU A 60 -16.20 10.07 -14.36
N LEU A 61 -15.35 9.08 -14.61
CA LEU A 61 -13.97 9.27 -15.08
C LEU A 61 -13.94 9.80 -16.53
N ILE A 62 -14.85 9.29 -17.38
CA ILE A 62 -15.12 9.84 -18.70
C ILE A 62 -15.68 11.26 -18.57
N SER A 63 -16.56 11.55 -17.61
CA SER A 63 -17.12 12.89 -17.38
C SER A 63 -16.05 13.89 -16.94
N TYR A 64 -15.18 13.53 -15.99
CA TYR A 64 -14.07 14.38 -15.55
C TYR A 64 -13.06 14.64 -16.68
N SER A 65 -12.66 13.60 -17.42
CA SER A 65 -11.77 13.76 -18.58
C SER A 65 -12.44 14.56 -19.71
N THR A 66 -13.74 14.41 -19.90
CA THR A 66 -14.53 15.17 -20.89
C THR A 66 -14.70 16.63 -20.46
N ILE A 67 -14.91 16.93 -19.18
CA ILE A 67 -15.00 18.31 -18.66
C ILE A 67 -13.66 19.03 -18.82
N VAL A 68 -12.54 18.35 -18.51
CA VAL A 68 -11.19 18.91 -18.67
C VAL A 68 -10.83 19.12 -20.15
N ASN A 69 -11.22 18.21 -21.04
CA ASN A 69 -11.02 18.37 -22.49
C ASN A 69 -11.93 19.46 -23.08
N ASN A 70 -13.18 19.57 -22.64
CA ASN A 70 -14.12 20.61 -23.10
C ASN A 70 -13.73 22.02 -22.64
N LEU A 71 -13.11 22.16 -21.45
CA LEU A 71 -12.54 23.43 -20.98
C LEU A 71 -11.33 23.90 -21.81
N LEU A 72 -10.73 23.02 -22.62
CA LEU A 72 -9.63 23.30 -23.53
C LEU A 72 -10.10 23.62 -24.96
N ASP A 73 -11.28 23.15 -25.37
CA ASP A 73 -11.80 23.34 -26.74
C ASP A 73 -12.62 24.62 -26.93
N GLU A 74 -13.21 25.22 -25.88
CA GLU A 74 -14.12 26.38 -26.02
C GLU A 74 -13.43 27.76 -26.11
N LYS A 75 -12.23 27.85 -26.67
CA LYS A 75 -11.59 29.17 -26.94
C LYS A 75 -10.96 29.32 -28.33
N GLN A 76 -11.45 28.56 -29.31
CA GLN A 76 -11.07 28.70 -30.72
C GLN A 76 -12.17 29.40 -31.54
N LEU A 77 -12.12 30.75 -31.62
CA LEU A 77 -12.63 31.64 -32.69
C LEU A 77 -12.37 33.10 -32.22
N SER A 78 -11.71 34.05 -32.89
CA SER A 78 -11.39 34.32 -34.31
C SER A 78 -10.14 35.24 -34.42
N PRO A 79 -9.53 35.41 -35.62
CA PRO A 79 -8.25 36.09 -35.82
C PRO A 79 -8.41 37.59 -36.16
N ALA A 80 -7.57 38.45 -35.58
CA ALA A 80 -7.34 39.79 -36.10
C ALA A 80 -5.90 40.25 -35.82
N THR A 81 -5.15 40.33 -36.91
CA THR A 81 -3.86 41.01 -37.17
C THR A 81 -3.56 42.19 -36.25
N THR A 82 -2.36 42.26 -35.67
CA THR A 82 -1.34 43.31 -35.96
C THR A 82 0.02 42.86 -35.41
N ARG A 83 1.05 42.98 -36.25
CA ARG A 83 2.47 42.79 -35.94
C ARG A 83 2.93 43.68 -34.78
N SER A 84 3.76 43.12 -33.91
CA SER A 84 4.97 43.77 -33.42
C SER A 84 5.96 42.69 -33.02
N ASP A 85 7.09 42.66 -33.70
CA ASP A 85 8.31 42.01 -33.23
C ASP A 85 8.61 42.49 -31.80
N ASP A 86 8.64 41.57 -30.83
CA ASP A 86 9.47 41.78 -29.66
C ASP A 86 9.87 40.45 -29.02
N MET A 87 11.18 40.30 -28.84
CA MET A 87 11.83 39.17 -28.18
C MET A 87 11.44 39.19 -26.69
N ASN A 88 10.49 38.34 -26.30
CA ASN A 88 10.25 38.06 -24.88
C ASN A 88 10.29 36.54 -24.66
N ASN A 89 11.45 36.07 -24.19
CA ASN A 89 11.64 34.76 -23.57
C ASN A 89 10.95 34.68 -22.19
N SER A 90 9.71 35.14 -22.08
CA SER A 90 8.89 34.96 -20.88
C SER A 90 7.99 33.74 -21.09
N PRO A 91 8.00 32.75 -20.20
CA PRO A 91 7.07 31.62 -20.29
C PRO A 91 5.63 32.13 -20.30
N ASP A 92 4.80 31.57 -21.18
CA ASP A 92 3.38 31.92 -21.31
C ASP A 92 2.71 31.82 -19.91
N PRO A 93 2.15 32.92 -19.38
CA PRO A 93 1.51 32.93 -18.06
C PRO A 93 0.44 31.84 -17.89
N LEU A 94 -0.20 31.42 -18.99
CA LEU A 94 -1.18 30.34 -19.00
C LEU A 94 -0.54 28.96 -18.72
N VAL A 95 0.65 28.70 -19.27
CA VAL A 95 1.37 27.43 -19.08
C VAL A 95 1.82 27.30 -17.63
N ILE A 96 2.32 28.40 -17.05
CA ILE A 96 2.69 28.46 -15.64
C ILE A 96 1.46 28.21 -14.75
N ALA A 97 0.34 28.88 -15.02
CA ALA A 97 -0.89 28.69 -14.25
C ALA A 97 -1.38 27.24 -14.28
N LYS A 98 -1.32 26.57 -15.45
CA LYS A 98 -1.68 25.15 -15.59
C LYS A 98 -0.76 24.24 -14.78
N LEU A 99 0.56 24.48 -14.78
CA LEU A 99 1.49 23.69 -13.97
C LEU A 99 1.28 23.89 -12.47
N TYR A 100 0.98 25.11 -12.01
CA TYR A 100 0.62 25.35 -10.61
C TYR A 100 -0.65 24.62 -10.21
N ALA A 101 -1.68 24.63 -11.06
CA ALA A 101 -2.91 23.87 -10.82
C ALA A 101 -2.65 22.36 -10.72
N ILE A 102 -1.79 21.81 -11.59
CA ILE A 102 -1.37 20.40 -11.50
C ILE A 102 -0.56 20.15 -10.22
N LYS A 103 0.39 21.04 -9.88
CA LYS A 103 1.23 20.94 -8.67
C LYS A 103 0.36 20.88 -7.40
N GLU A 104 -0.63 21.76 -7.30
CA GLU A 104 -1.58 21.79 -6.18
C GLU A 104 -2.39 20.49 -6.09
N ALA A 105 -2.92 20.02 -7.22
CA ALA A 105 -3.66 18.76 -7.27
C ALA A 105 -2.77 17.53 -6.98
N VAL A 106 -1.47 17.59 -7.27
CA VAL A 106 -0.51 16.54 -6.91
C VAL A 106 -0.20 16.59 -5.41
N ALA A 107 -0.03 17.77 -4.83
CA ALA A 107 0.18 17.93 -3.39
C ALA A 107 -0.97 17.34 -2.57
N ASP A 108 -2.21 17.61 -2.98
CA ASP A 108 -3.42 17.04 -2.36
C ASP A 108 -3.43 15.50 -2.45
N ARG A 109 -3.05 14.94 -3.61
CA ARG A 109 -2.91 13.47 -3.77
C ARG A 109 -1.84 12.87 -2.88
N VAL A 110 -0.70 13.56 -2.67
CA VAL A 110 0.35 13.11 -1.74
C VAL A 110 -0.23 12.98 -0.33
N GLU A 111 -0.92 14.01 0.17
CA GLU A 111 -1.54 13.97 1.50
C GLU A 111 -2.63 12.90 1.59
N MET A 112 -3.47 12.78 0.56
CA MET A 112 -4.51 11.76 0.46
C MET A 112 -3.92 10.35 0.55
N HIS A 113 -2.96 9.99 -0.30
CA HIS A 113 -2.34 8.67 -0.29
C HIS A 113 -1.61 8.40 1.03
N ARG A 114 -0.96 9.41 1.62
CA ARG A 114 -0.31 9.30 2.92
C ARG A 114 -1.33 8.94 4.01
N ASN A 115 -2.41 9.71 4.11
CA ASN A 115 -3.47 9.51 5.10
C ASN A 115 -4.13 8.14 4.95
N ILE A 116 -4.43 7.71 3.72
CA ILE A 116 -5.02 6.39 3.45
C ILE A 116 -4.04 5.27 3.81
N GLY A 117 -2.75 5.42 3.49
CA GLY A 117 -1.71 4.46 3.88
C GLY A 117 -1.60 4.29 5.39
N GLU A 118 -1.64 5.39 6.16
CA GLU A 118 -1.66 5.36 7.62
C GLU A 118 -2.92 4.69 8.18
N GLN A 119 -4.11 5.03 7.65
CA GLN A 119 -5.36 4.38 8.04
C GLN A 119 -5.33 2.87 7.83
N ARG A 120 -4.86 2.41 6.66
CA ARG A 120 -4.77 0.97 6.34
C ARG A 120 -3.78 0.24 7.23
N SER A 121 -2.66 0.89 7.58
CA SER A 121 -1.71 0.36 8.56
C SER A 121 -2.33 0.22 9.95
N GLN A 122 -3.13 1.20 10.38
CA GLN A 122 -3.86 1.12 11.66
C GLN A 122 -4.90 0.00 11.64
N TRP A 123 -5.64 -0.15 10.53
CA TRP A 123 -6.60 -1.24 10.36
C TRP A 123 -5.95 -2.61 10.45
N ASN A 124 -4.78 -2.79 9.82
CA ASN A 124 -4.01 -4.02 9.93
C ASN A 124 -3.76 -4.40 11.39
N ASN A 125 -3.25 -3.45 12.18
CA ASN A 125 -2.91 -3.67 13.58
C ASN A 125 -4.15 -3.96 14.42
N MET A 126 -5.21 -3.16 14.27
CA MET A 126 -6.45 -3.33 15.02
C MET A 126 -7.12 -4.67 14.72
N LEU A 127 -7.23 -5.04 13.44
CA LEU A 127 -7.86 -6.30 13.04
C LEU A 127 -7.03 -7.50 13.43
N LEU A 128 -5.69 -7.44 13.29
CA LEU A 128 -4.78 -8.49 13.74
C LEU A 128 -4.98 -8.78 15.24
N THR A 129 -4.89 -7.75 16.08
CA THR A 129 -5.03 -7.90 17.53
C THR A 129 -6.43 -8.38 17.92
N SER A 130 -7.47 -7.85 17.26
CA SER A 130 -8.86 -8.23 17.56
C SER A 130 -9.16 -9.67 17.17
N ILE A 131 -8.75 -10.11 15.97
CA ILE A 131 -8.96 -11.49 15.48
C ILE A 131 -8.19 -12.48 16.35
N ASN A 132 -6.93 -12.19 16.69
CA ASN A 132 -6.16 -13.05 17.59
C ASN A 132 -6.78 -13.10 18.99
N GLY A 133 -7.22 -11.95 19.52
CA GLY A 133 -7.91 -11.89 20.81
C GLY A 133 -9.18 -12.75 20.84
N ILE A 134 -10.03 -12.65 19.81
CA ILE A 134 -11.24 -13.45 19.67
C ILE A 134 -10.91 -14.94 19.57
N THR A 135 -9.92 -15.28 18.73
CA THR A 135 -9.52 -16.68 18.48
C THR A 135 -8.93 -17.32 19.74
N LEU A 136 -8.06 -16.61 20.46
CA LEU A 136 -7.46 -17.10 21.71
C LEU A 136 -8.50 -17.15 22.85
N ALA A 137 -9.42 -16.20 22.93
CA ALA A 137 -10.52 -16.26 23.88
C ALA A 137 -11.43 -17.49 23.63
N ALA A 138 -11.72 -17.77 22.36
CA ALA A 138 -12.46 -18.98 21.97
C ALA A 138 -11.69 -20.26 22.34
N ALA A 139 -10.36 -20.30 22.14
CA ALA A 139 -9.52 -21.42 22.54
C ALA A 139 -9.52 -21.62 24.06
N ALA A 140 -9.40 -20.55 24.83
CA ALA A 140 -9.45 -20.60 26.28
C ALA A 140 -10.81 -21.08 26.79
N MET A 141 -11.91 -20.55 26.25
CA MET A 141 -13.27 -21.00 26.58
C MET A 141 -13.49 -22.48 26.23
N THR A 142 -12.96 -22.94 25.10
CA THR A 142 -12.97 -24.35 24.68
C THR A 142 -12.19 -25.22 25.67
N GLY A 143 -11.01 -24.78 26.10
CA GLY A 143 -10.19 -25.48 27.08
C GLY A 143 -10.81 -25.54 28.48
N ILE A 144 -11.46 -24.46 28.92
CA ILE A 144 -12.22 -24.43 30.17
C ILE A 144 -13.40 -25.40 30.09
N ALA A 145 -14.17 -25.38 29.00
CA ALA A 145 -15.30 -26.29 28.80
C ALA A 145 -14.86 -27.77 28.82
N ALA A 146 -13.71 -28.09 28.22
CA ALA A 146 -13.17 -29.45 28.17
C ALA A 146 -12.59 -29.97 29.50
N SER A 147 -12.21 -29.07 30.41
CA SER A 147 -11.59 -29.41 31.71
C SER A 147 -12.51 -29.18 32.91
N SER A 148 -13.65 -28.51 32.72
CA SER A 148 -14.59 -28.23 33.79
C SER A 148 -15.39 -29.49 34.18
N GLY A 149 -15.30 -29.89 35.45
CA GLY A 149 -16.25 -30.83 36.06
C GLY A 149 -17.61 -30.19 36.42
N ALA A 150 -17.95 -29.09 35.76
CA ALA A 150 -19.12 -28.26 36.07
C ALA A 150 -20.42 -28.83 35.47
N SER A 151 -21.57 -28.36 35.96
CA SER A 151 -22.89 -28.78 35.48
C SER A 151 -23.17 -28.30 34.04
N GLY A 152 -23.94 -29.10 33.30
CA GLY A 152 -24.08 -29.03 31.83
C GLY A 152 -24.48 -27.67 31.23
N ASP A 153 -25.21 -26.81 31.95
CA ASP A 153 -25.65 -25.51 31.42
C ASP A 153 -24.48 -24.52 31.25
N ALA A 154 -23.50 -24.52 32.15
CA ALA A 154 -22.33 -23.63 32.06
C ALA A 154 -21.37 -24.09 30.94
N ILE A 155 -21.23 -25.41 30.77
CA ILE A 155 -20.43 -26.02 29.70
C ILE A 155 -21.06 -25.72 28.34
N LEU A 156 -22.38 -25.85 28.21
CA LEU A 156 -23.13 -25.49 27.02
C LEU A 156 -22.92 -24.01 26.64
N GLY A 157 -22.98 -23.09 27.61
CA GLY A 157 -22.74 -21.67 27.39
C GLY A 157 -21.34 -21.37 26.85
N LEU A 158 -20.30 -21.94 27.47
CA LEU A 158 -18.91 -21.77 27.03
C LEU A 158 -18.66 -22.35 25.64
N LYS A 159 -19.25 -23.51 25.34
CA LYS A 159 -19.20 -24.16 24.04
C LYS A 159 -19.84 -23.31 22.94
N MET A 160 -21.08 -22.86 23.15
CA MET A 160 -21.79 -22.01 22.19
C MET A 160 -21.04 -20.69 21.97
N SER A 161 -20.54 -20.08 23.04
CA SER A 161 -19.74 -18.84 22.96
C SER A 161 -18.44 -19.04 22.19
N SER A 162 -17.66 -20.07 22.52
CA SER A 162 -16.39 -20.35 21.82
C SER A 162 -16.60 -20.71 20.35
N THR A 163 -17.63 -21.50 20.03
CA THR A 163 -17.99 -21.80 18.64
C THR A 163 -18.35 -20.53 17.87
N LEU A 164 -19.18 -19.64 18.46
CA LEU A 164 -19.57 -18.38 17.83
C LEU A 164 -18.37 -17.45 17.62
N LEU A 165 -17.47 -17.35 18.59
CA LEU A 165 -16.24 -16.55 18.48
C LEU A 165 -15.33 -17.09 17.37
N TYR A 166 -15.16 -18.41 17.25
CA TYR A 166 -14.39 -18.99 16.15
C TYR A 166 -15.03 -18.75 14.78
N LEU A 167 -16.36 -18.86 14.66
CA LEU A 167 -17.07 -18.53 13.43
C LEU A 167 -16.92 -17.05 13.07
N ALA A 168 -17.01 -16.15 14.06
CA ALA A 168 -16.78 -14.72 13.87
C ALA A 168 -15.34 -14.44 13.41
N ALA A 169 -14.34 -15.05 14.05
CA ALA A 169 -12.94 -14.95 13.66
C ALA A 169 -12.70 -15.48 12.23
N THR A 170 -13.32 -16.61 11.88
CA THR A 170 -13.25 -17.18 10.52
C THR A 170 -13.79 -16.20 9.48
N GLY A 171 -14.98 -15.61 9.74
CA GLY A 171 -15.57 -14.62 8.85
C GLY A 171 -14.71 -13.36 8.70
N MET A 172 -14.18 -12.84 9.81
CA MET A 172 -13.26 -11.71 9.79
C MET A 172 -11.96 -12.01 9.04
N LEU A 173 -11.40 -13.22 9.20
CA LEU A 173 -10.21 -13.68 8.48
C LEU A 173 -10.48 -13.76 6.97
N VAL A 174 -11.63 -14.25 6.53
CA VAL A 174 -11.98 -14.28 5.10
C VAL A 174 -12.04 -12.86 4.51
N ILE A 175 -12.62 -11.91 5.24
CA ILE A 175 -12.75 -10.51 4.79
C ILE A 175 -11.38 -9.81 4.78
N ILE A 176 -10.61 -9.91 5.87
CA ILE A 176 -9.29 -9.27 5.95
C ILE A 176 -8.31 -9.88 4.95
N ASN A 177 -8.42 -11.19 4.67
CA ASN A 177 -7.65 -11.84 3.63
C ASN A 177 -8.12 -11.46 2.23
N LYS A 178 -9.24 -10.74 2.05
CA LYS A 178 -9.59 -10.13 0.76
C LYS A 178 -9.06 -8.71 0.63
N ILE A 179 -9.14 -7.92 1.69
CA ILE A 179 -8.73 -6.50 1.69
C ILE A 179 -7.20 -6.35 1.85
N GLN A 180 -6.61 -7.23 2.65
CA GLN A 180 -5.22 -7.26 3.09
C GLN A 180 -4.60 -5.88 3.39
N PRO A 181 -4.97 -5.26 4.51
CA PRO A 181 -4.65 -3.87 4.81
C PRO A 181 -3.14 -3.55 4.78
N SER A 182 -2.27 -4.50 5.13
CA SER A 182 -0.80 -4.32 5.12
C SER A 182 -0.21 -4.11 3.72
N GLN A 183 -0.59 -4.94 2.75
CA GLN A 183 -0.18 -4.79 1.34
C GLN A 183 -0.71 -3.50 0.77
N LEU A 184 -1.99 -3.27 1.02
CA LEU A 184 -2.68 -2.12 0.51
C LEU A 184 -2.17 -0.81 1.13
N ALA A 185 -1.66 -0.82 2.36
CA ALA A 185 -0.96 0.32 2.94
C ALA A 185 0.36 0.61 2.22
N GLU A 186 1.12 -0.42 1.83
CA GLU A 186 2.39 -0.24 1.12
C GLU A 186 2.21 0.29 -0.29
N GLU A 187 1.17 -0.15 -1.00
CA GLU A 187 0.80 0.42 -2.30
C GLU A 187 0.56 1.94 -2.19
N GLN A 188 -0.07 2.41 -1.10
CA GLN A 188 -0.29 3.84 -0.91
C GLN A 188 0.98 4.59 -0.50
N ARG A 189 1.89 3.96 0.26
CA ARG A 189 3.21 4.56 0.53
C ARG A 189 3.99 4.73 -0.76
N ASN A 190 3.95 3.75 -1.66
CA ASN A 190 4.56 3.85 -2.97
C ASN A 190 3.91 4.95 -3.82
N ALA A 191 2.59 5.02 -3.87
CA ALA A 191 1.88 6.12 -4.53
C ALA A 191 2.29 7.50 -3.97
N THR A 192 2.34 7.63 -2.64
CA THR A 192 2.78 8.87 -1.95
C THR A 192 4.17 9.28 -2.41
N ARG A 193 5.13 8.34 -2.45
CA ARG A 193 6.51 8.60 -2.90
C ARG A 193 6.55 9.07 -4.36
N LEU A 194 5.78 8.43 -5.24
CA LEU A 194 5.76 8.75 -6.66
C LEU A 194 5.09 10.09 -6.96
N PHE A 195 3.98 10.41 -6.29
CA PHE A 195 3.36 11.73 -6.39
C PHE A 195 4.26 12.83 -5.79
N GLN A 196 5.00 12.53 -4.71
CA GLN A 196 5.98 13.48 -4.17
C GLN A 196 7.14 13.72 -5.14
N ASP A 197 7.63 12.68 -5.82
CA ASP A 197 8.64 12.83 -6.86
C ASP A 197 8.12 13.70 -8.02
N LEU A 198 6.88 13.46 -8.46
CA LEU A 198 6.25 14.28 -9.49
C LEU A 198 6.06 15.74 -9.05
N TYR A 199 5.67 15.98 -7.80
CA TYR A 199 5.58 17.32 -7.21
C TYR A 199 6.93 18.05 -7.29
N ASN A 200 8.01 17.38 -6.90
CA ASN A 200 9.36 17.94 -6.92
C ASN A 200 9.85 18.20 -8.37
N GLN A 201 9.49 17.33 -9.32
CA GLN A 201 9.78 17.53 -10.74
C GLN A 201 9.07 18.80 -11.27
N ILE A 202 7.79 18.99 -10.95
CA ILE A 202 7.04 20.19 -11.37
C ILE A 202 7.63 21.45 -10.73
N GLU A 203 7.97 21.41 -9.45
CA GLU A 203 8.61 22.52 -8.74
C GLU A 203 9.95 22.90 -9.35
N THR A 204 10.76 21.91 -9.74
CA THR A 204 12.03 22.13 -10.43
C THR A 204 11.79 22.80 -11.79
N THR A 205 10.86 22.29 -12.60
CA THR A 205 10.51 22.88 -13.90
C THR A 205 10.02 24.32 -13.78
N LEU A 206 9.21 24.62 -12.77
CA LEU A 206 8.74 25.99 -12.48
C LEU A 206 9.89 26.91 -12.04
N SER A 207 10.82 26.40 -11.21
CA SER A 207 11.95 27.17 -10.67
C SER A 207 12.99 27.51 -11.75
N ILE A 208 13.17 26.64 -12.75
CA ILE A 208 14.07 26.90 -13.87
C ILE A 208 13.52 27.98 -14.82
N GLY A 209 12.20 28.22 -14.81
CA GLY A 209 11.59 29.38 -15.46
C GLY A 209 11.36 29.26 -16.97
N HIS A 210 11.49 28.08 -17.57
CA HIS A 210 11.18 27.82 -18.99
C HIS A 210 10.09 26.74 -19.23
N PRO A 211 8.95 26.73 -18.50
CA PRO A 211 7.92 25.72 -18.71
C PRO A 211 7.28 25.85 -20.10
N SER A 212 7.06 24.70 -20.74
CA SER A 212 6.43 24.58 -22.06
C SER A 212 5.08 23.85 -21.99
N VAL A 213 4.25 23.99 -23.04
CA VAL A 213 2.98 23.26 -23.17
C VAL A 213 3.20 21.74 -23.15
N ILE A 214 4.36 21.26 -23.60
CA ILE A 214 4.73 19.85 -23.59
C ILE A 214 4.91 19.37 -22.15
N ASP A 215 5.55 20.17 -21.29
CA ASP A 215 5.76 19.83 -19.88
C ASP A 215 4.43 19.71 -19.13
N VAL A 216 3.44 20.56 -19.45
CA VAL A 216 2.07 20.45 -18.91
C VAL A 216 1.44 19.12 -19.30
N LYS A 217 1.53 18.75 -20.59
CA LYS A 217 0.93 17.51 -21.11
C LYS A 217 1.62 16.28 -20.54
N GLU A 218 2.95 16.27 -20.47
CA GLU A 218 3.71 15.17 -19.89
C GLU A 218 3.40 14.99 -18.40
N THR A 219 3.35 16.10 -17.65
CA THR A 219 3.00 16.06 -16.22
C THR A 219 1.58 15.53 -16.03
N MET A 220 0.62 15.99 -16.84
CA MET A 220 -0.75 15.49 -16.80
C MET A 220 -0.84 14.00 -17.14
N ASP A 221 -0.14 13.55 -18.18
CA ASP A 221 -0.06 12.13 -18.57
C ASP A 221 0.54 11.28 -17.42
N LYS A 222 1.55 11.78 -16.69
CA LYS A 222 2.13 11.14 -15.51
C LYS A 222 1.14 11.06 -14.34
N VAL A 223 0.40 12.14 -14.05
CA VAL A 223 -0.65 12.13 -13.01
C VAL A 223 -1.70 11.06 -13.32
N LEU A 224 -2.20 11.02 -14.56
CA LEU A 224 -3.21 10.05 -14.98
C LEU A 224 -2.67 8.61 -14.96
N ALA A 225 -1.41 8.40 -15.32
CA ALA A 225 -0.76 7.09 -15.21
C ALA A 225 -0.66 6.62 -13.76
N LEU A 226 -0.28 7.50 -12.84
CA LEU A 226 -0.21 7.21 -11.40
C LEU A 226 -1.59 6.93 -10.81
N ASP A 227 -2.60 7.74 -11.13
CA ASP A 227 -4.00 7.54 -10.69
C ASP A 227 -4.53 6.17 -11.16
N LYS A 228 -4.14 5.74 -12.37
CA LYS A 228 -4.49 4.42 -12.91
C LYS A 228 -3.72 3.28 -12.25
N ALA A 229 -2.45 3.48 -11.92
CA ALA A 229 -1.58 2.47 -11.33
C ALA A 229 -1.90 2.22 -9.85
N TYR A 230 -2.39 3.22 -9.12
CA TYR A 230 -2.68 3.16 -7.69
C TYR A 230 -4.14 3.52 -7.36
N PRO A 231 -5.11 2.70 -7.79
CA PRO A 231 -6.53 2.96 -7.54
C PRO A 231 -6.86 2.93 -6.05
N LEU A 232 -7.73 3.85 -5.62
CA LEU A 232 -8.20 3.96 -4.23
C LEU A 232 -9.27 2.94 -3.79
N PRO A 233 -10.18 2.45 -4.66
CA PRO A 233 -11.28 1.59 -4.23
C PRO A 233 -10.85 0.29 -3.55
N LEU A 234 -11.54 -0.05 -2.45
CA LEU A 234 -11.25 -1.23 -1.63
C LEU A 234 -11.79 -2.54 -2.23
N LEU A 235 -12.79 -2.49 -3.11
CA LEU A 235 -13.50 -3.63 -3.70
C LEU A 235 -13.92 -3.28 -5.15
N GLY A 236 -13.39 -4.01 -6.13
CA GLY A 236 -13.87 -3.98 -7.53
C GLY A 236 -12.83 -3.57 -8.60
N THR A 237 -11.92 -2.64 -8.30
CA THR A 237 -10.83 -2.21 -9.21
C THR A 237 -9.46 -2.18 -8.54
N MET A 238 -9.31 -2.88 -7.41
CA MET A 238 -8.03 -3.02 -6.73
C MET A 238 -7.07 -3.84 -7.60
N LEU A 239 -5.78 -3.57 -7.51
CA LEU A 239 -4.77 -4.49 -8.02
C LEU A 239 -5.06 -5.89 -7.46
N ASP A 240 -4.97 -6.91 -8.31
CA ASP A 240 -5.25 -8.27 -7.88
C ASP A 240 -4.34 -8.62 -6.71
N LYS A 241 -4.93 -8.84 -5.51
CA LYS A 241 -4.22 -9.28 -4.31
C LYS A 241 -3.29 -10.47 -4.59
N PHE A 242 -3.76 -11.34 -5.47
CA PHE A 242 -3.15 -12.61 -5.80
C PHE A 242 -3.02 -12.76 -7.31
N PRO A 243 -2.09 -12.04 -7.95
CA PRO A 243 -1.95 -12.13 -9.38
C PRO A 243 -1.51 -13.54 -9.78
N SER A 244 -1.81 -13.93 -11.02
CA SER A 244 -1.39 -15.20 -11.61
C SER A 244 0.12 -15.21 -11.90
N SER A 245 0.68 -14.07 -12.30
CA SER A 245 2.10 -13.78 -12.52
C SER A 245 2.56 -12.66 -11.58
N VAL A 246 3.81 -12.74 -11.10
CA VAL A 246 4.44 -11.58 -10.44
C VAL A 246 5.03 -10.72 -11.54
N GLU A 247 4.37 -9.59 -11.79
CA GLU A 247 4.79 -8.61 -12.78
C GLU A 247 5.30 -7.34 -12.10
N PRO A 248 6.37 -6.73 -12.64
CA PRO A 248 6.91 -5.46 -12.16
C PRO A 248 5.83 -4.36 -12.10
N ALA A 249 5.90 -3.49 -11.10
CA ALA A 249 4.97 -2.38 -10.95
C ALA A 249 5.26 -1.28 -11.99
N VAL A 250 4.42 -1.18 -13.03
CA VAL A 250 4.52 -0.15 -14.07
C VAL A 250 3.57 1.01 -13.76
N TRP A 251 4.14 2.18 -13.48
CA TRP A 251 3.39 3.39 -13.09
C TRP A 251 3.63 4.58 -14.03
N TRP A 252 4.52 4.43 -15.00
CA TRP A 252 4.88 5.48 -15.95
C TRP A 252 4.11 5.31 -17.27
N PRO A 253 3.79 6.43 -17.96
CA PRO A 253 3.23 6.35 -19.31
C PRO A 253 4.28 5.73 -20.25
N GLN A 254 3.83 5.02 -21.30
CA GLN A 254 4.72 4.62 -22.39
C GLN A 254 5.44 5.88 -22.89
N GLN A 255 6.77 5.87 -22.82
CA GLN A 255 7.59 7.01 -23.23
C GLN A 255 7.26 7.35 -24.68
N ARG A 256 6.48 8.43 -24.85
CA ARG A 256 6.24 8.99 -26.17
C ARG A 256 7.55 9.59 -26.62
N ARG A 257 7.99 9.16 -27.80
CA ARG A 257 9.00 9.84 -28.61
C ARG A 257 8.72 11.35 -28.57
N GLY A 258 9.47 12.10 -27.77
CA GLY A 258 9.28 13.54 -27.56
C GLY A 258 9.38 14.32 -28.88
N GLN A 259 8.79 15.50 -28.96
CA GLN A 259 9.02 16.37 -30.12
C GLN A 259 10.35 17.12 -29.96
N PRO A 260 11.07 17.39 -31.06
CA PRO A 260 12.38 18.04 -30.99
C PRO A 260 12.28 19.43 -30.34
N LYS A 261 13.11 19.68 -29.32
CA LYS A 261 13.33 21.04 -28.79
C LYS A 261 14.21 21.78 -29.78
N ARG A 262 13.66 22.76 -30.51
CA ARG A 262 14.48 23.68 -31.32
C ARG A 262 15.29 24.58 -30.39
N VAL A 263 16.55 24.25 -30.17
CA VAL A 263 17.55 25.17 -29.61
C VAL A 263 18.67 25.33 -30.64
N SER A 264 19.20 26.54 -30.70
CA SER A 264 20.20 27.04 -31.65
C SER A 264 21.41 26.12 -31.84
N ASP A 265 21.86 26.07 -33.09
CA ASP A 265 22.92 25.27 -33.72
C ASP A 265 24.34 25.55 -33.19
N SER A 266 24.55 25.42 -31.88
CA SER A 266 25.88 25.50 -31.26
C SER A 266 26.10 24.33 -30.30
N ASP A 267 27.03 23.45 -30.71
CA ASP A 267 27.61 22.29 -30.03
C ASP A 267 26.85 20.97 -30.10
N LYS A 268 27.11 20.25 -31.21
CA LYS A 268 26.66 18.88 -31.58
C LYS A 268 27.11 17.76 -30.63
N TYR A 269 27.34 18.02 -29.34
CA TYR A 269 27.82 16.99 -28.41
C TYR A 269 26.99 16.96 -27.12
N ASN A 270 26.00 16.08 -27.06
CA ASN A 270 25.11 15.94 -25.91
C ASN A 270 25.67 15.02 -24.80
N GLY A 271 26.96 15.11 -24.48
CA GLY A 271 27.62 14.33 -23.43
C GLY A 271 27.72 12.80 -23.65
N TRP A 272 27.00 12.25 -24.64
CA TRP A 272 27.05 10.85 -25.03
C TRP A 272 28.30 10.53 -25.84
N ASN A 273 28.94 9.40 -25.53
CA ASN A 273 29.99 8.81 -26.34
C ASN A 273 29.81 7.28 -26.37
N GLY A 274 30.49 6.61 -27.32
CA GLY A 274 30.35 5.15 -27.48
C GLY A 274 30.72 4.35 -26.23
N LYS A 275 31.66 4.85 -25.43
CA LYS A 275 32.02 4.22 -24.15
C LYS A 275 30.86 4.30 -23.14
N LEU A 276 30.22 5.45 -22.99
CA LEU A 276 29.07 5.64 -22.10
C LEU A 276 27.86 4.81 -22.57
N GLU A 277 27.65 4.70 -23.89
CA GLU A 277 26.60 3.84 -24.45
C GLU A 277 26.82 2.36 -24.12
N GLU A 278 28.06 1.88 -24.26
CA GLU A 278 28.45 0.51 -23.87
C GLU A 278 28.30 0.30 -22.35
N GLU A 279 28.74 1.27 -21.54
CA GLU A 279 28.61 1.21 -20.09
C GLU A 279 27.14 1.12 -19.66
N MET A 280 26.27 1.98 -20.21
CA MET A 280 24.83 1.97 -19.94
C MET A 280 24.16 0.66 -20.38
N LYS A 281 24.54 0.13 -21.55
CA LYS A 281 24.04 -1.16 -22.05
C LYS A 281 24.41 -2.32 -21.12
N GLU A 282 25.62 -2.31 -20.59
CA GLU A 282 26.07 -3.34 -19.67
C GLU A 282 25.35 -3.22 -18.30
N ILE A 283 25.20 -2.00 -17.78
CA ILE A 283 24.42 -1.74 -16.56
C ILE A 283 22.98 -2.24 -16.73
N MET A 284 22.33 -1.94 -17.85
CA MET A 284 20.99 -2.44 -18.17
C MET A 284 20.94 -3.98 -18.14
N GLY A 285 21.97 -4.65 -18.68
CA GLY A 285 22.10 -6.10 -18.65
C GLY A 285 22.27 -6.69 -17.25
N VAL A 286 22.96 -5.98 -16.34
CA VAL A 286 23.09 -6.36 -14.92
C VAL A 286 21.75 -6.22 -14.19
N LEU A 287 21.07 -5.08 -14.38
CA LEU A 287 19.80 -4.81 -13.72
C LEU A 287 18.71 -5.82 -14.11
N GLY A 288 18.70 -6.29 -15.36
CA GLY A 288 17.75 -7.30 -15.83
C GLY A 288 18.03 -8.68 -15.26
N ARG A 289 19.23 -9.21 -15.54
CA ARG A 289 19.59 -10.60 -15.24
C ARG A 289 19.73 -10.90 -13.75
N LYS A 290 20.03 -9.90 -12.93
CA LYS A 290 20.24 -10.08 -11.49
C LYS A 290 19.17 -9.42 -10.67
N ASP A 291 19.18 -8.09 -10.60
CA ASP A 291 18.32 -7.36 -9.68
C ASP A 291 16.84 -7.68 -9.94
N GLN A 292 16.35 -7.43 -11.16
CA GLN A 292 14.95 -7.64 -11.50
C GLN A 292 14.52 -9.11 -11.36
N GLU A 293 15.27 -10.06 -11.91
CA GLU A 293 14.95 -11.49 -11.82
C GLU A 293 14.90 -11.99 -10.38
N GLU A 294 15.84 -11.56 -9.53
CA GLU A 294 15.87 -11.95 -8.12
C GLU A 294 14.68 -11.37 -7.35
N TYR A 295 14.37 -10.09 -7.54
CA TYR A 295 13.22 -9.46 -6.92
C TYR A 295 11.89 -10.09 -7.36
N ILE A 296 11.76 -10.47 -8.64
CA ILE A 296 10.60 -11.24 -9.12
C ILE A 296 10.54 -12.63 -8.47
N SER A 297 11.68 -13.31 -8.34
CA SER A 297 11.77 -14.63 -7.69
C SER A 297 11.38 -14.58 -6.21
N MET A 298 11.89 -13.59 -5.48
CA MET A 298 11.51 -13.33 -4.09
C MET A 298 10.03 -12.98 -3.96
N GLY A 299 9.50 -12.12 -4.86
CA GLY A 299 8.08 -11.81 -4.97
C GLY A 299 7.23 -13.06 -5.16
N LYS A 300 7.64 -14.00 -6.03
CA LYS A 300 6.93 -15.28 -6.24
C LYS A 300 6.91 -16.15 -4.98
N LYS A 301 8.00 -16.18 -4.20
CA LYS A 301 8.07 -16.91 -2.93
C LYS A 301 7.16 -16.28 -1.88
N ALA A 302 7.22 -14.95 -1.71
CA ALA A 302 6.37 -14.20 -0.79
C ALA A 302 4.88 -14.35 -1.15
N LEU A 303 4.54 -14.30 -2.44
CA LEU A 303 3.17 -14.50 -2.93
C LEU A 303 2.63 -15.90 -2.60
N LYS A 304 3.44 -16.95 -2.77
CA LYS A 304 3.04 -18.33 -2.41
C LYS A 304 2.81 -18.47 -0.91
N LEU A 305 3.69 -17.90 -0.10
CA LEU A 305 3.53 -17.88 1.36
C LEU A 305 2.25 -17.13 1.77
N ASN A 306 2.02 -15.95 1.20
CA ASN A 306 0.82 -15.15 1.46
C ASN A 306 -0.47 -15.92 1.10
N LYS A 307 -0.52 -16.56 -0.08
CA LYS A 307 -1.65 -17.42 -0.49
C LYS A 307 -1.88 -18.57 0.50
N PHE A 308 -0.81 -19.24 0.91
CA PHE A 308 -0.90 -20.36 1.85
C PHE A 308 -1.45 -19.93 3.21
N LEU A 309 -0.94 -18.83 3.77
CA LEU A 309 -1.39 -18.31 5.07
C LEU A 309 -2.84 -17.81 5.00
N ALA A 310 -3.20 -17.11 3.93
CA ALA A 310 -4.54 -16.57 3.71
C ALA A 310 -5.64 -17.64 3.65
N ILE A 311 -5.29 -18.87 3.26
CA ILE A 311 -6.18 -20.04 3.27
C ILE A 311 -6.13 -20.74 4.62
N SER A 312 -4.94 -20.89 5.19
CA SER A 312 -4.71 -21.65 6.43
C SER A 312 -5.39 -21.00 7.64
N GLY A 313 -5.38 -19.67 7.77
CA GLY A 313 -6.00 -18.95 8.88
C GLY A 313 -7.49 -19.28 9.04
N PRO A 314 -8.35 -18.97 8.04
CA PRO A 314 -9.77 -19.33 8.04
C PRO A 314 -10.02 -20.84 8.18
N PHE A 315 -9.19 -21.67 7.54
CA PHE A 315 -9.36 -23.13 7.61
C PHE A 315 -9.16 -23.65 9.04
N LEU A 316 -8.09 -23.23 9.71
CA LEU A 316 -7.78 -23.63 11.09
C LEU A 316 -8.80 -23.10 12.09
N THR A 317 -9.27 -21.85 11.94
CA THR A 317 -10.35 -21.31 12.79
C THR A 317 -11.69 -22.01 12.55
N GLY A 318 -12.00 -22.37 11.30
CA GLY A 318 -13.18 -23.17 10.98
C GLY A 318 -13.14 -24.56 11.60
N LEU A 319 -12.00 -25.26 11.53
CA LEU A 319 -11.79 -26.53 12.22
C LEU A 319 -11.88 -26.37 13.74
N ALA A 320 -11.35 -25.27 14.29
CA ALA A 320 -11.45 -24.98 15.71
C ALA A 320 -12.90 -24.75 16.16
N ALA A 321 -13.72 -24.09 15.33
CA ALA A 321 -15.15 -23.94 15.56
C ALA A 321 -15.86 -25.31 15.63
N ILE A 322 -15.55 -26.21 14.70
CA ILE A 322 -16.08 -27.58 14.68
C ILE A 322 -15.62 -28.33 15.95
N GLY A 323 -14.32 -28.29 16.27
CA GLY A 323 -13.78 -28.94 17.47
C GLY A 323 -14.44 -28.44 18.76
N SER A 324 -14.60 -27.12 18.89
CA SER A 324 -15.34 -26.48 20.00
C SER A 324 -16.79 -26.97 20.06
N ALA A 325 -17.49 -27.02 18.93
CA ALA A 325 -18.87 -27.51 18.85
C ALA A 325 -19.05 -28.99 19.20
N PHE A 326 -17.97 -29.76 19.33
CA PHE A 326 -18.02 -31.19 19.69
C PHE A 326 -17.26 -31.55 20.99
N VAL A 327 -16.82 -30.56 21.79
CA VAL A 327 -16.10 -30.78 23.07
C VAL A 327 -16.75 -31.82 24.01
N ASP A 328 -18.09 -31.85 24.10
CA ASP A 328 -18.85 -32.74 25.00
C ASP A 328 -19.30 -34.07 24.35
N SER A 329 -18.83 -34.38 23.15
CA SER A 329 -19.35 -35.50 22.35
C SER A 329 -18.65 -36.81 22.73
N SER A 330 -19.17 -37.46 23.76
CA SER A 330 -18.86 -38.83 24.20
C SER A 330 -17.47 -39.04 24.86
N PRO A 331 -17.33 -39.95 25.86
CA PRO A 331 -16.12 -40.12 26.67
C PRO A 331 -14.86 -40.54 25.90
N SER A 332 -15.00 -41.09 24.69
CA SER A 332 -13.89 -41.58 23.86
C SER A 332 -13.43 -40.59 22.76
N HIS A 333 -14.25 -39.61 22.38
CA HIS A 333 -13.98 -38.69 21.26
C HIS A 333 -13.97 -37.19 21.66
N GLY A 334 -14.56 -36.82 22.81
CA GLY A 334 -14.58 -35.44 23.29
C GLY A 334 -13.20 -34.83 23.55
N SER A 335 -12.22 -35.65 23.99
CA SER A 335 -10.83 -35.22 24.23
C SER A 335 -10.12 -34.77 22.93
N TRP A 336 -10.38 -35.45 21.82
CA TRP A 336 -9.82 -35.08 20.51
C TRP A 336 -10.51 -33.85 19.91
N ALA A 337 -11.83 -33.74 20.03
CA ALA A 337 -12.57 -32.56 19.57
C ALA A 337 -12.14 -31.28 20.33
N ALA A 338 -11.98 -31.39 21.65
CA ALA A 338 -11.43 -30.32 22.47
C ALA A 338 -10.01 -29.93 22.05
N MET A 339 -9.15 -30.92 21.80
CA MET A 339 -7.78 -30.68 21.34
C MET A 339 -7.76 -29.96 19.99
N VAL A 340 -8.60 -30.37 19.02
CA VAL A 340 -8.75 -29.69 17.73
C VAL A 340 -9.24 -28.25 17.92
N GLY A 341 -10.20 -28.03 18.81
CA GLY A 341 -10.69 -26.70 19.16
C GLY A 341 -9.60 -25.80 19.73
N ILE A 342 -8.81 -26.28 20.70
CA ILE A 342 -7.76 -25.50 21.37
C ILE A 342 -6.55 -25.27 20.46
N VAL A 343 -6.01 -26.36 19.90
CA VAL A 343 -4.80 -26.32 19.05
C VAL A 343 -5.09 -25.62 17.74
N GLY A 344 -6.25 -25.84 17.13
CA GLY A 344 -6.67 -25.16 15.91
C GLY A 344 -6.75 -23.64 16.09
N GLY A 345 -7.33 -23.16 17.20
CA GLY A 345 -7.38 -21.73 17.51
C GLY A 345 -6.01 -21.12 17.79
N ALA A 346 -5.17 -21.83 18.56
CA ALA A 346 -3.80 -21.39 18.83
C ALA A 346 -2.98 -21.28 17.54
N LEU A 347 -3.00 -22.31 16.69
CA LEU A 347 -2.31 -22.30 15.40
C LEU A 347 -2.86 -21.24 14.45
N ALA A 348 -4.18 -21.06 14.39
CA ALA A 348 -4.78 -20.01 13.57
C ALA A 348 -4.32 -18.61 13.99
N SER A 349 -4.15 -18.38 15.30
CA SER A 349 -3.63 -17.10 15.81
C SER A 349 -2.16 -16.87 15.42
N VAL A 350 -1.34 -17.93 15.42
CA VAL A 350 0.05 -17.88 14.93
C VAL A 350 0.09 -17.60 13.43
N VAL A 351 -0.73 -18.30 12.62
CA VAL A 351 -0.83 -18.07 11.18
C VAL A 351 -1.23 -16.63 10.88
N ASN A 352 -2.25 -16.11 11.56
CA ASN A 352 -2.70 -14.73 11.42
C ASN A 352 -1.61 -13.72 11.83
N MET A 353 -0.85 -14.02 12.89
CA MET A 353 0.30 -13.20 13.30
C MET A 353 1.43 -13.21 12.27
N VAL A 354 1.74 -14.35 11.66
CA VAL A 354 2.76 -14.41 10.60
C VAL A 354 2.27 -13.67 9.35
N GLU A 355 1.04 -13.89 8.90
CA GLU A 355 0.48 -13.26 7.71
C GLU A 355 0.41 -11.73 7.84
N HIS A 356 -0.31 -11.24 8.85
CA HIS A 356 -0.64 -9.81 8.99
C HIS A 356 0.33 -9.07 9.91
N GLY A 357 0.88 -9.73 10.92
CA GLY A 357 1.88 -9.15 11.84
C GLY A 357 3.29 -9.18 11.25
N GLY A 358 3.65 -10.25 10.54
CA GLY A 358 4.87 -10.32 9.71
C GLY A 358 4.76 -9.53 8.40
N GLN A 359 3.58 -8.94 8.12
CA GLN A 359 3.31 -8.08 6.97
C GLN A 359 3.71 -8.72 5.63
N VAL A 360 3.40 -10.01 5.46
CA VAL A 360 3.92 -10.82 4.33
C VAL A 360 3.56 -10.23 2.97
N GLY A 361 2.36 -9.64 2.82
CA GLY A 361 2.07 -8.99 1.53
C GLY A 361 2.54 -7.55 1.39
N MET A 362 2.92 -6.85 2.47
CA MET A 362 3.77 -5.64 2.33
C MET A 362 5.12 -6.05 1.72
N VAL A 363 5.70 -7.16 2.19
CA VAL A 363 6.95 -7.70 1.64
C VAL A 363 6.79 -8.13 0.18
N PHE A 364 5.66 -8.74 -0.17
CA PHE A 364 5.35 -9.04 -1.58
C PHE A 364 5.33 -7.77 -2.45
N GLU A 365 4.61 -6.72 -2.04
CA GLU A 365 4.57 -5.47 -2.81
C GLU A 365 5.91 -4.74 -2.83
N MET A 366 6.71 -4.84 -1.77
CA MET A 366 8.07 -4.31 -1.75
C MET A 366 8.90 -4.96 -2.87
N TYR A 367 8.90 -6.29 -2.96
CA TYR A 367 9.62 -6.99 -4.02
C TYR A 367 9.08 -6.66 -5.42
N ARG A 368 7.76 -6.58 -5.57
CA ARG A 368 7.10 -6.22 -6.83
C ARG A 368 7.42 -4.78 -7.26
N SER A 369 7.45 -3.86 -6.31
CA SER A 369 7.81 -2.45 -6.51
C SER A 369 9.28 -2.29 -6.88
N ASN A 370 10.18 -3.02 -6.23
CA ASN A 370 11.61 -2.99 -6.56
C ASN A 370 11.86 -3.54 -7.97
N ALA A 371 11.21 -4.65 -8.34
CA ALA A 371 11.26 -5.14 -9.73
C ALA A 371 10.75 -4.09 -10.73
N GLY A 372 9.67 -3.37 -10.40
CA GLY A 372 9.14 -2.24 -11.18
C GLY A 372 10.15 -1.10 -11.33
N PHE A 373 10.87 -0.75 -10.27
CA PHE A 373 11.93 0.23 -10.30
C PHE A 373 13.06 -0.17 -11.27
N PHE A 374 13.49 -1.44 -11.25
CA PHE A 374 14.53 -1.92 -12.17
C PHE A 374 14.06 -1.95 -13.62
N GLU A 375 12.81 -2.31 -13.87
CA GLU A 375 12.24 -2.24 -15.21
C GLU A 375 12.12 -0.79 -15.71
N TYR A 376 11.73 0.15 -14.85
CA TYR A 376 11.76 1.59 -15.17
C TYR A 376 13.18 2.04 -15.57
N MET A 377 14.19 1.63 -14.80
CA MET A 377 15.58 1.98 -15.07
C MET A 377 16.06 1.41 -16.41
N GLN A 378 15.73 0.15 -16.71
CA GLN A 378 16.07 -0.47 -17.98
C GLN A 378 15.39 0.22 -19.17
N GLN A 379 14.08 0.46 -19.10
CA GLN A 379 13.34 1.17 -20.15
C GLN A 379 13.86 2.61 -20.34
N SER A 380 14.26 3.27 -19.25
CA SER A 380 14.88 4.60 -19.30
C SER A 380 16.25 4.57 -19.96
N ILE A 381 17.04 3.51 -19.78
CA ILE A 381 18.33 3.35 -20.45
C ILE A 381 18.11 3.00 -21.94
N GLU A 382 17.25 2.03 -22.22
CA GLU A 382 16.94 1.56 -23.57
C GLU A 382 16.41 2.68 -24.46
N SER A 383 15.50 3.51 -23.94
CA SER A 383 14.95 4.66 -24.67
C SER A 383 16.02 5.68 -25.06
N ASN A 384 16.94 5.99 -24.15
CA ASN A 384 18.04 6.91 -24.45
C ASN A 384 19.07 6.29 -25.42
N LEU A 385 19.33 4.99 -25.34
CA LEU A 385 20.23 4.29 -26.29
C LEU A 385 19.62 4.19 -27.69
N THR A 386 18.31 4.01 -27.79
CA THR A 386 17.60 3.79 -29.07
C THR A 386 17.23 5.09 -29.79
N GLU A 387 17.11 6.21 -29.06
CA GLU A 387 16.81 7.51 -29.67
C GLU A 387 17.98 7.94 -30.56
N THR A 388 17.76 8.12 -31.86
CA THR A 388 18.83 8.47 -32.82
C THR A 388 19.16 9.95 -32.82
N ASP A 389 18.24 10.78 -32.33
CA ASP A 389 18.41 12.22 -32.28
C ASP A 389 19.05 12.65 -30.95
N MET A 390 20.28 13.18 -31.04
CA MET A 390 21.02 13.61 -29.86
C MET A 390 20.31 14.73 -29.09
N GLU A 391 19.49 15.56 -29.75
CA GLU A 391 18.74 16.65 -29.08
C GLU A 391 17.54 16.12 -28.28
N ARG A 392 17.15 14.87 -28.52
CA ARG A 392 16.02 14.20 -27.85
C ARG A 392 16.46 13.31 -26.69
N ARG A 393 17.76 12.98 -26.63
CA ARG A 393 18.35 12.26 -25.50
C ARG A 393 18.50 13.17 -24.29
N GLU A 394 18.29 12.63 -23.10
CA GLU A 394 18.76 13.29 -21.88
C GLU A 394 20.29 13.46 -21.99
N ASN A 395 20.84 14.56 -21.47
CA ASN A 395 22.28 14.79 -21.55
C ASN A 395 23.05 13.63 -20.91
N GLY A 396 24.05 13.08 -21.61
CA GLY A 396 24.73 11.85 -21.20
C GLY A 396 25.35 11.91 -19.80
N GLU A 397 25.98 13.03 -19.45
CA GLU A 397 26.61 13.20 -18.12
C GLU A 397 25.57 13.32 -17.00
N VAL A 398 24.48 14.07 -17.27
CA VAL A 398 23.36 14.20 -16.33
C VAL A 398 22.62 12.87 -16.15
N PHE A 399 22.44 12.13 -17.25
CA PHE A 399 21.80 10.82 -17.26
C PHE A 399 22.62 9.79 -16.48
N GLU A 400 23.94 9.72 -16.72
CA GLU A 400 24.86 8.86 -15.96
C GLU A 400 24.78 9.17 -14.46
N MET A 401 24.83 10.45 -14.08
CA MET A 401 24.70 10.87 -12.69
C MET A 401 23.37 10.45 -12.08
N LYS A 402 22.27 10.61 -12.80
CA LYS A 402 20.92 10.20 -12.36
C LYS A 402 20.82 8.69 -12.17
N VAL A 403 21.39 7.89 -13.08
CA VAL A 403 21.44 6.43 -12.96
C VAL A 403 22.29 6.02 -11.76
N ALA A 404 23.47 6.61 -11.59
CA ALA A 404 24.36 6.33 -10.46
C ALA A 404 23.66 6.63 -9.12
N LEU A 405 23.06 7.82 -8.98
CA LEU A 405 22.34 8.22 -7.76
C LEU A 405 21.13 7.32 -7.48
N LYS A 406 20.35 6.98 -8.51
CA LYS A 406 19.20 6.07 -8.36
C LYS A 406 19.61 4.64 -7.98
N LEU A 407 20.82 4.22 -8.31
CA LEU A 407 21.37 2.92 -7.91
C LEU A 407 22.18 2.99 -6.61
N GLY A 408 22.32 4.18 -6.00
CA GLY A 408 23.13 4.40 -4.80
C GLY A 408 24.62 4.22 -5.01
N ARG A 409 25.10 4.44 -6.24
CA ARG A 409 26.51 4.31 -6.62
C ARG A 409 27.12 5.68 -6.89
N SER A 410 28.44 5.79 -6.69
CA SER A 410 29.22 6.88 -7.26
C SER A 410 29.38 6.67 -8.78
N LEU A 411 29.71 7.73 -9.53
CA LEU A 411 29.98 7.61 -10.97
C LEU A 411 31.10 6.60 -11.26
N SER A 412 32.19 6.63 -10.48
CA SER A 412 33.29 5.67 -10.62
C SER A 412 32.87 4.24 -10.33
N ASP A 413 32.04 4.03 -9.31
CA ASP A 413 31.55 2.70 -8.95
C ASP A 413 30.61 2.13 -10.02
N LEU A 414 29.82 3.00 -10.67
CA LEU A 414 28.93 2.61 -11.75
C LEU A 414 29.72 2.17 -13.00
N ARG A 415 30.75 2.94 -13.37
CA ARG A 415 31.67 2.58 -14.48
C ARG A 415 32.46 1.31 -14.18
N ASN A 416 32.91 1.11 -12.94
CA ASN A 416 33.59 -0.10 -12.53
C ASN A 416 32.68 -1.34 -12.63
N LEU A 417 31.39 -1.20 -12.27
CA LEU A 417 30.41 -2.26 -12.42
C LEU A 417 30.20 -2.64 -13.90
N ALA A 418 30.06 -1.64 -14.78
CA ALA A 418 29.97 -1.87 -16.22
C ALA A 418 31.23 -2.59 -16.76
N ALA A 419 32.43 -2.10 -16.42
CA ALA A 419 33.68 -2.72 -16.86
C ALA A 419 33.81 -4.16 -16.35
N ALA A 420 33.45 -4.43 -15.10
CA ALA A 420 33.54 -5.75 -14.51
C ALA A 420 32.54 -6.73 -15.17
N SER A 421 31.37 -6.24 -15.57
CA SER A 421 30.33 -7.06 -16.19
C SER A 421 30.63 -7.41 -17.64
N SER A 422 31.23 -6.45 -18.37
CA SER A 422 31.78 -6.69 -19.70
C SER A 422 32.89 -7.76 -19.71
N LEU A 423 33.70 -7.85 -18.64
CA LEU A 423 34.81 -8.81 -18.51
C LEU A 423 34.40 -10.18 -17.96
N LYS A 424 33.38 -10.23 -17.09
CA LYS A 424 32.95 -11.44 -16.36
C LYS A 424 31.43 -11.63 -16.44
N ALA A 425 30.92 -11.73 -17.66
CA ALA A 425 29.49 -11.76 -17.96
C ALA A 425 28.68 -12.86 -17.20
N GLU A 426 29.33 -13.87 -16.62
CA GLU A 426 28.71 -14.98 -15.88
C GLU A 426 29.02 -15.04 -14.38
N ASP A 427 30.00 -14.28 -13.85
CA ASP A 427 30.58 -14.54 -12.51
C ASP A 427 30.73 -13.30 -11.62
N LEU A 428 29.97 -12.24 -11.90
CA LEU A 428 29.83 -11.15 -10.95
C LEU A 428 28.80 -11.52 -9.89
N ASP A 429 29.21 -11.52 -8.62
CA ASP A 429 28.30 -11.67 -7.47
C ASP A 429 27.65 -10.33 -7.06
N GLU A 430 28.05 -9.23 -7.70
CA GLU A 430 27.60 -7.87 -7.33
C GLU A 430 26.29 -7.49 -8.04
N PHE A 431 25.32 -6.99 -7.26
CA PHE A 431 24.07 -6.38 -7.74
C PHE A 431 24.30 -5.02 -8.39
N GLY A 432 23.42 -4.64 -9.34
CA GLY A 432 23.45 -3.31 -9.94
C GLY A 432 23.13 -2.21 -8.94
N SER A 433 22.16 -2.45 -8.05
CA SER A 433 21.82 -1.52 -6.96
C SER A 433 22.69 -1.73 -5.72
N LYS A 434 23.05 -0.64 -5.02
CA LYS A 434 23.56 -0.66 -3.64
C LYS A 434 22.52 -0.22 -2.61
N LEU A 435 21.33 0.18 -3.05
CA LEU A 435 20.28 0.73 -2.18
C LEU A 435 19.36 -0.33 -1.56
N PHE A 436 19.22 -1.48 -2.21
CA PHE A 436 18.24 -2.49 -1.87
C PHE A 436 18.89 -3.85 -1.66
#